data_AF-A0A7W9GAL1-F1
#
_entry.id   AF-A0A7W9GAL1-F1
#
_cell.length_a   1.000
_cell.length_b   1.000
_cell.length_c   1.000
_cell.angle_alpha   90.00
_cell.angle_beta   90.00
_cell.angle_gamma   90.00
#
_symmetry.space_group_name_H-M   'P 1'
#
loop_
_entity.id
_entity.type
_entity.pdbx_description
1 polymer ?
#
loop_
_entity_poly.entity_id
_entity_poly.type
_entity_poly.pdbx_seq_one_letter_code
_entity_poly.pdbx_strand_id
1 'polypeptide(L)' 'MKSQVVYGTLDRRVPTLAPAVPFEQAESATEDVAYGLKPLPVTW' A
#
# COMPACT_ATOMS: atom_id res chain seq x y z
N MET A 1 11.94 -12.27 3.34
CA MET A 1 13.02 -11.25 3.48
C MET A 1 12.62 -9.88 2.92
N LYS A 2 12.16 -9.76 1.66
CA LYS A 2 11.91 -8.43 1.02
C LYS A 2 10.88 -7.55 1.74
N SER A 3 9.73 -8.09 2.15
CA SER A 3 8.67 -7.28 2.80
C SER A 3 9.11 -6.65 4.13
N GLN A 4 9.96 -7.33 4.90
CA GLN A 4 10.49 -6.80 6.18
C GLN A 4 11.31 -5.52 5.96
N VAL A 5 12.14 -5.50 4.90
CA VAL A 5 12.95 -4.32 4.55
C VAL A 5 12.06 -3.17 4.07
N VAL A 6 11.03 -3.47 3.26
CA VAL A 6 10.10 -2.46 2.73
C VAL A 6 9.32 -1.80 3.85
N TYR A 7 8.65 -2.58 4.71
CA TYR A 7 7.84 -2.04 5.81
C TYR A 7 8.70 -1.25 6.81
N GLY A 8 9.88 -1.76 7.17
CA GLY A 8 10.78 -1.03 8.07
C GLY A 8 11.33 0.27 7.48
N THR A 9 11.47 0.35 6.15
CA THR A 9 11.91 1.58 5.47
C THR A 9 10.79 2.60 5.42
N LEU A 10 9.56 2.17 5.08
CA LEU A 10 8.39 3.05 5.01
C LEU A 10 8.07 3.65 6.37
N ASP A 11 8.00 2.83 7.42
CA ASP A 11 7.72 3.28 8.79
C ASP A 11 8.76 4.31 9.28
N ARG A 12 10.04 4.07 8.99
CA ARG A 12 11.12 4.97 9.41
C ARG A 12 11.17 6.28 8.60
N ARG A 13 10.90 6.23 7.29
CA ARG A 13 11.09 7.38 6.39
C ARG A 13 9.83 8.23 6.25
N VAL A 14 8.66 7.61 6.39
CA VAL A 14 7.35 8.22 6.13
C VAL A 14 6.39 7.78 7.25
N PRO A 15 6.63 8.24 8.50
CA PRO A 15 5.89 7.74 9.67
C PRO A 15 4.41 8.14 9.68
N THR A 16 4.03 9.12 8.88
CA THR A 16 2.67 9.65 8.72
C THR A 16 1.96 9.11 7.48
N LEU A 17 2.51 8.07 6.84
CA LEU A 17 1.93 7.44 5.66
C LEU A 17 0.49 6.98 5.96
N ALA A 18 -0.45 7.47 5.15
CA ALA A 18 -1.86 7.14 5.25
C ALA A 18 -2.49 6.98 3.86
N PRO A 19 -3.57 6.19 3.72
CA PRO A 19 -4.37 6.18 2.50
C PRO A 19 -4.98 7.57 2.24
N ALA A 20 -4.86 8.06 1.01
CA ALA A 20 -5.47 9.34 0.60
C ALA A 20 -6.98 9.22 0.35
N VAL A 21 -7.49 7.99 0.32
CA VAL A 21 -8.91 7.65 0.10
C VAL A 21 -9.34 6.55 1.08
N PRO A 22 -10.64 6.44 1.43
CA PRO A 22 -11.18 5.31 2.16
C PRO A 22 -10.87 3.97 1.47
N PHE A 23 -10.67 2.91 2.24
CA PHE A 23 -10.24 1.59 1.74
C PHE A 23 -11.25 0.98 0.77
N GLU A 24 -12.53 1.27 0.94
CA GLU A 24 -13.62 0.81 0.08
C GLU A 24 -13.54 1.37 -1.35
N GLN A 25 -12.82 2.48 -1.54
CA GLN A 25 -12.56 3.08 -2.85
C GLN A 25 -11.29 2.53 -3.50
N ALA A 26 -10.49 1.73 -2.77
CA ALA A 26 -9.32 1.08 -3.34
C ALA A 26 -9.76 -0.06 -4.26
N GLU A 27 -9.51 0.10 -5.56
CA GLU A 27 -9.84 -0.93 -6.53
C GLU A 27 -8.93 -2.14 -6.34
N SER A 28 -9.53 -3.33 -6.16
CA SER A 28 -8.78 -4.58 -6.12
C SER A 28 -8.32 -4.96 -7.52
N ALA A 29 -7.03 -5.28 -7.65
CA ALA A 29 -6.48 -5.94 -8.82
C ALA A 29 -6.57 -7.45 -8.59
N THR A 30 -7.71 -8.03 -9.00
CA THR A 30 -7.96 -9.48 -8.92
C THR A 30 -7.73 -10.17 -10.26
N GLU A 31 -7.12 -9.47 -11.23
CA GLU A 31 -7.21 -9.83 -12.65
C GLU A 31 -6.44 -11.09 -13.05
N ASP A 32 -5.43 -11.57 -12.31
CA ASP A 32 -4.94 -12.94 -12.48
C ASP A 32 -3.84 -13.30 -11.47
N VAL A 33 -3.92 -14.50 -10.89
CA VAL A 33 -2.91 -15.24 -10.08
C VAL A 33 -2.38 -14.57 -8.79
N ALA A 34 -2.43 -13.24 -8.66
CA ALA A 34 -2.00 -12.50 -7.49
C ALA A 34 -3.10 -11.55 -7.00
N TYR A 35 -3.39 -11.60 -5.70
CA TYR A 35 -4.27 -10.63 -5.06
C TYR A 35 -3.51 -9.34 -4.75
N GLY A 36 -3.99 -8.22 -5.27
CA GLY A 36 -3.40 -6.91 -5.02
C GLY A 36 -4.44 -5.79 -5.13
N LEU A 37 -3.98 -4.57 -4.95
CA LEU A 37 -4.75 -3.37 -5.28
C LEU A 37 -4.23 -2.82 -6.61
N LYS A 38 -5.10 -2.14 -7.35
CA LYS A 38 -4.72 -1.15 -8.37
C LYS A 38 -3.98 0.02 -7.68
N PRO A 39 -3.69 1.19 -8.30
CA PRO A 39 -2.97 2.24 -7.60
C PRO A 39 -3.62 2.54 -6.25
N LEU A 40 -2.86 2.41 -5.15
CA LEU A 40 -3.28 2.79 -3.81
C LEU A 40 -2.81 4.22 -3.57
N PRO A 41 -3.72 5.22 -3.61
CA PRO A 41 -3.34 6.61 -3.37
C PRO A 41 -2.95 6.77 -1.91
N VAL A 42 -1.80 7.39 -1.66
CA VAL A 42 -1.28 7.63 -0.30
C VAL A 42 -0.90 9.09 -0.12
N THR A 43 -0.98 9.55 1.13
CA THR A 43 -0.46 10.82 1.61
C THR A 43 0.52 10.57 2.73
N TRP A 44 1.36 11.57 3.03
CA TRP A 44 2.29 11.52 4.15
C TRP A 44 2.53 12.92 4.72
#